data_AF-A0A2E0LY54-F1
#
_entry.id   AF-A0A2E0LY54-F1
#
_cell.length_a   1.000
_cell.length_b   1.000
_cell.length_c   1.000
_cell.angle_alpha   90.00
_cell.angle_beta   90.00
_cell.angle_gamma   90.00
#
_symmetry.space_group_name_H-M   'P 1'
#
loop_
_entity.id
_entity.type
_entity.pdbx_description
1 polymer ?
#
loop_
_entity_poly.entity_id
_entity_poly.type
_entity_poly.pdbx_seq_one_letter_code
_entity_poly.pdbx_strand_id
1 'polypeptide(L)'
;MNASVMGNLEDFQSMGKDNVDAMVQSSKILTKGMEDLTRAFFDLAQNSVEQSVAVSQAMLKAKTLKEVTDMQNDLVKKSFDQFVAEGTKLSELSVKVANDAAEPLTSRMNEVASRFSASA
;
A
#
# COMPACT_ATOMS: atom_id res chain seq x y z
N MET A 1 -0.81 47.72 19.23
CA MET A 1 -0.35 46.31 19.29
C MET A 1 0.96 46.22 18.53
N ASN A 2 2.01 45.64 19.13
CA ASN A 2 3.34 45.52 18.53
C ASN A 2 3.34 44.46 17.41
N ALA A 3 4.05 44.71 16.29
CA ALA A 3 4.16 43.80 15.14
C ALA A 3 4.63 42.39 15.55
N SER A 4 5.45 42.30 16.60
CA SER A 4 5.91 41.03 17.18
C SER A 4 4.79 40.15 17.73
N VAL A 5 3.69 40.74 18.21
CA VAL A 5 2.53 39.98 18.73
C VAL A 5 1.66 39.47 17.59
N MET A 6 1.55 40.21 16.47
CA MET A 6 0.85 39.73 15.27
C MET A 6 1.60 38.60 14.57
N GLY A 7 2.92 38.72 14.41
CA GLY A 7 3.74 37.65 13.81
C GLY A 7 3.67 36.34 14.60
N ASN A 8 3.75 36.41 15.94
CA ASN A 8 3.59 35.22 16.79
C ASN A 8 2.18 34.60 16.72
N LEU A 9 1.14 35.40 16.50
CA LEU A 9 -0.24 34.90 16.39
C LEU A 9 -0.51 34.24 15.03
N GLU A 10 0.04 34.83 13.96
CA GLU A 10 0.00 34.27 12.60
C GLU A 10 0.79 32.97 12.50
N ASP A 11 1.98 32.92 13.12
CA ASP A 11 2.78 31.69 13.22
C ASP A 11 2.02 30.60 13.98
N PHE A 12 1.41 30.93 15.12
CA PHE A 12 0.64 29.96 15.92
C PHE A 12 -0.59 29.43 15.16
N GLN A 13 -1.30 30.30 14.43
CA GLN A 13 -2.41 29.88 13.58
C GLN A 13 -1.94 29.01 12.40
N SER A 14 -0.82 29.34 11.77
CA SER A 14 -0.25 28.55 10.66
C SER A 14 0.17 27.15 11.12
N MET A 15 0.82 27.04 12.29
CA MET A 15 1.21 25.75 12.88
C MET A 15 0.01 24.85 13.17
N GLY A 16 -1.07 25.42 13.71
CA GLY A 16 -2.30 24.68 13.96
C GLY A 16 -2.91 24.13 12.67
N LYS A 17 -2.92 24.95 11.60
CA LYS A 17 -3.41 24.55 10.28
C LYS A 17 -2.54 23.47 9.64
N ASP A 18 -1.22 23.65 9.62
CA ASP A 18 -0.28 22.71 9.00
C ASP A 18 -0.35 21.31 9.64
N ASN A 19 -0.54 21.24 10.96
CA ASN A 19 -0.71 19.98 11.67
C ASN A 19 -2.00 19.25 11.25
N VAL A 20 -3.11 19.99 11.09
CA VAL A 20 -4.38 19.42 10.60
C VAL A 20 -4.22 18.96 9.15
N ASP A 21 -3.59 19.76 8.31
CA ASP A 21 -3.35 19.43 6.91
C ASP A 21 -2.49 18.16 6.78
N ALA A 22 -1.45 18.01 7.62
CA ALA A 22 -0.63 16.79 7.66
C ALA A 22 -1.44 15.55 8.07
N MET A 23 -2.31 15.66 9.09
CA MET A 23 -3.20 14.55 9.49
C MET A 23 -4.18 14.18 8.37
N VAL A 24 -4.74 15.17 7.66
CA VAL A 24 -5.63 14.94 6.53
C VAL A 24 -4.89 14.25 5.38
N GLN A 25 -3.65 14.66 5.10
CA GLN A 25 -2.81 14.01 4.08
C GLN A 25 -2.50 12.55 4.45
N SER A 26 -2.03 12.29 5.67
CA SER A 26 -1.80 10.92 6.16
C SER A 26 -3.07 10.06 6.08
N SER A 27 -4.23 10.62 6.44
CA SER A 27 -5.52 9.91 6.36
C SER A 27 -5.88 9.54 4.92
N LYS A 28 -5.71 10.47 3.96
CA LYS A 28 -5.94 10.21 2.54
C LYS A 28 -5.02 9.11 2.01
N ILE A 29 -3.75 9.13 2.40
CA ILE A 29 -2.77 8.11 2.00
C ILE A 29 -3.19 6.74 2.54
N LEU A 30 -3.58 6.67 3.82
CA LEU A 30 -4.05 5.43 4.41
C LEU A 30 -5.30 4.89 3.70
N THR A 31 -6.29 5.76 3.40
CA THR A 31 -7.47 5.37 2.63
C THR A 31 -7.09 4.83 1.25
N LYS A 32 -6.18 5.52 0.54
CA LYS A 32 -5.67 5.07 -0.76
C LYS A 32 -4.99 3.71 -0.66
N GLY A 33 -4.16 3.53 0.36
CA GLY A 33 -3.50 2.27 0.66
C GLY A 33 -4.47 1.11 0.89
N MET A 34 -5.58 1.37 1.60
CA MET A 34 -6.63 0.39 1.81
C MET A 34 -7.38 0.04 0.51
N GLU A 35 -7.63 1.03 -0.36
CA GLU A 35 -8.19 0.78 -1.70
C GLU A 35 -7.26 -0.11 -2.53
N ASP A 36 -5.96 0.14 -2.48
CA ASP A 36 -4.98 -0.63 -3.25
C ASP A 36 -4.83 -2.07 -2.71
N LEU A 37 -4.86 -2.25 -1.38
CA LEU A 37 -4.92 -3.58 -0.76
C LEU A 37 -6.18 -4.33 -1.20
N THR A 38 -7.34 -3.65 -1.16
CA THR A 38 -8.62 -4.22 -1.60
C THR A 38 -8.56 -4.63 -3.08
N ARG A 39 -7.97 -3.79 -3.95
CA ARG A 39 -7.77 -4.12 -5.36
C ARG A 39 -6.87 -5.35 -5.53
N ALA A 40 -5.77 -5.44 -4.79
CA ALA A 40 -4.89 -6.60 -4.84
C ALA A 40 -5.62 -7.91 -4.44
N PHE A 41 -6.52 -7.85 -3.46
CA PHE A 41 -7.39 -8.99 -3.11
C PHE A 41 -8.36 -9.36 -4.23
N PHE A 42 -8.97 -8.38 -4.90
CA PHE A 42 -9.85 -8.64 -6.05
C PHE A 42 -9.10 -9.24 -7.22
N ASP A 43 -7.91 -8.73 -7.55
CA ASP A 43 -7.04 -9.29 -8.59
C ASP A 43 -6.72 -10.76 -8.32
N LEU A 44 -6.39 -11.10 -7.06
CA LEU A 44 -6.13 -12.48 -6.63
C LEU A 44 -7.35 -13.38 -6.83
N ALA A 45 -8.55 -12.91 -6.47
CA ALA A 45 -9.79 -13.65 -6.65
C ALA A 45 -10.09 -13.89 -8.14
N GLN A 46 -9.91 -12.87 -8.98
CA GLN A 46 -10.08 -12.99 -10.42
C GLN A 46 -9.09 -14.00 -11.02
N ASN A 47 -7.80 -13.88 -10.67
CA ASN A 47 -6.76 -14.80 -11.12
C ASN A 47 -7.07 -16.26 -10.74
N SER A 48 -7.65 -16.49 -9.57
CA SER A 48 -8.03 -17.83 -9.09
C SER A 48 -9.15 -18.45 -9.94
N VAL A 49 -10.12 -17.64 -10.37
CA VAL A 49 -11.19 -18.08 -11.28
C VAL A 49 -10.62 -18.43 -12.66
N GLU A 50 -9.79 -17.56 -13.22
CA GLU A 50 -9.14 -17.79 -14.52
C GLU A 50 -8.30 -19.07 -14.52
N GLN A 51 -7.54 -19.31 -13.43
CA GLN A 51 -6.81 -20.57 -13.27
C GLN A 51 -7.71 -21.79 -13.21
N SER A 52 -8.80 -21.72 -12.45
CA SER A 52 -9.75 -22.84 -12.32
C SER A 52 -10.38 -23.23 -13.65
N VAL A 53 -10.71 -22.22 -14.48
CA VAL A 53 -11.21 -22.42 -15.85
C VAL A 53 -10.13 -23.06 -16.72
N ALA A 54 -8.89 -22.56 -16.65
CA ALA A 54 -7.77 -23.12 -17.42
C ALA A 54 -7.48 -24.59 -17.06
N VAL A 55 -7.48 -24.93 -15.76
CA VAL A 55 -7.32 -26.31 -15.28
C VAL A 55 -8.42 -27.20 -15.82
N SER A 56 -9.67 -26.75 -15.74
CA SER A 56 -10.83 -27.52 -16.20
C SER A 56 -10.76 -27.79 -17.70
N GLN A 57 -10.37 -26.79 -18.50
CA GLN A 57 -10.14 -26.97 -19.94
C GLN A 57 -8.97 -27.91 -20.25
N ALA A 58 -7.88 -27.85 -19.47
CA ALA A 58 -6.73 -28.73 -19.64
C ALA A 58 -7.10 -30.19 -19.32
N MET A 59 -7.85 -30.42 -18.24
CA MET A 59 -8.36 -31.73 -17.85
C MET A 59 -9.26 -32.36 -18.92
N LEU A 60 -10.14 -31.57 -19.55
CA LEU A 60 -10.99 -32.04 -20.66
C LEU A 60 -10.20 -32.44 -21.92
N LYS A 61 -8.98 -31.91 -22.08
CA LYS A 61 -8.11 -32.18 -23.24
C LYS A 61 -7.13 -33.32 -23.00
N ALA A 62 -6.88 -33.70 -21.75
CA ALA A 62 -5.98 -34.79 -21.41
C ALA A 62 -6.56 -36.13 -21.85
N LYS A 63 -5.77 -36.91 -22.60
CA LYS A 63 -6.16 -38.22 -23.15
C LYS A 63 -5.42 -39.37 -22.47
N THR A 64 -4.37 -39.08 -21.70
CA THR A 64 -3.49 -40.07 -21.08
C THR A 64 -3.19 -39.76 -19.61
N LEU A 65 -2.89 -40.78 -18.83
CA LEU A 65 -2.54 -40.64 -17.41
C LEU A 65 -1.28 -39.77 -17.20
N LYS A 66 -0.32 -39.82 -18.14
CA LYS A 66 0.90 -39.02 -18.11
C LYS A 66 0.62 -37.53 -18.24
N GLU A 67 -0.26 -37.13 -19.15
CA GLU A 67 -0.68 -35.73 -19.31
C GLU A 67 -1.33 -35.18 -18.04
N VAL A 68 -2.08 -36.02 -17.32
CA VAL A 68 -2.67 -35.63 -16.03
C VAL A 68 -1.59 -35.43 -14.96
N THR A 69 -0.58 -36.31 -14.88
CA THR A 69 0.52 -36.16 -13.91
C THR A 69 1.39 -34.95 -14.21
N ASP A 70 1.71 -34.68 -15.47
CA ASP A 70 2.48 -33.50 -15.88
C ASP A 70 1.68 -32.21 -15.57
N MET A 71 0.38 -32.21 -15.81
CA MET A 71 -0.51 -31.10 -15.46
C MET A 71 -0.57 -30.85 -13.96
N GLN A 72 -0.64 -31.88 -13.12
CA GLN A 72 -0.59 -31.71 -11.67
C GLN A 72 0.73 -31.08 -11.21
N ASN A 73 1.86 -31.50 -11.77
CA ASN A 73 3.17 -30.91 -11.45
C ASN A 73 3.24 -29.43 -11.84
N ASP A 74 2.74 -29.07 -13.03
CA ASP A 74 2.73 -27.69 -13.48
C ASP A 74 1.77 -26.81 -12.67
N LEU A 75 0.62 -27.35 -12.25
CA LEU A 75 -0.29 -26.65 -11.34
C LEU A 75 0.37 -26.37 -10.00
N VAL A 76 1.05 -27.35 -9.40
CA VAL A 76 1.75 -27.15 -8.12
C VAL A 76 2.82 -26.07 -8.23
N LYS A 77 3.63 -26.09 -9.30
CA LYS A 77 4.64 -25.05 -9.54
C LYS A 77 4.00 -23.67 -9.71
N LYS A 78 2.98 -23.58 -10.57
CA LYS A 78 2.29 -22.32 -10.86
C LYS A 78 1.63 -21.74 -9.60
N SER A 79 1.00 -22.59 -8.78
CA SER A 79 0.42 -22.17 -7.51
C SER A 79 1.48 -21.68 -6.53
N PHE A 80 2.65 -22.33 -6.47
CA PHE A 80 3.76 -21.87 -5.63
C PHE A 80 4.33 -20.52 -6.09
N ASP A 81 4.63 -20.38 -7.38
CA ASP A 81 5.15 -19.14 -7.95
C ASP A 81 4.18 -17.97 -7.71
N GLN A 82 2.88 -18.22 -7.91
CA GLN A 82 1.86 -17.21 -7.69
C GLN A 82 1.70 -16.86 -6.20
N PHE A 83 1.77 -17.84 -5.31
CA PHE A 83 1.75 -17.59 -3.86
C PHE A 83 2.91 -16.69 -3.43
N VAL A 84 4.12 -16.97 -3.90
CA VAL A 84 5.31 -16.16 -3.59
C VAL A 84 5.15 -14.75 -4.16
N ALA A 85 4.69 -14.62 -5.40
CA ALA A 85 4.50 -13.32 -6.04
C ALA A 85 3.45 -12.46 -5.31
N GLU A 86 2.28 -13.02 -5.00
CA GLU A 86 1.20 -12.30 -4.34
C GLU A 86 1.54 -11.98 -2.87
N GLY A 87 2.20 -12.90 -2.17
CA GLY A 87 2.71 -12.65 -0.82
C GLY A 87 3.72 -11.50 -0.78
N THR A 88 4.62 -11.44 -1.77
CA THR A 88 5.59 -10.34 -1.93
C THR A 88 4.86 -9.03 -2.20
N LYS A 89 3.93 -9.01 -3.16
CA LYS A 89 3.13 -7.83 -3.52
C LYS A 89 2.38 -7.26 -2.31
N LEU A 90 1.71 -8.11 -1.53
CA LEU A 90 0.97 -7.69 -0.33
C LEU A 90 1.91 -7.14 0.76
N SER A 91 3.08 -7.76 0.95
CA SER A 91 4.08 -7.29 1.91
C SER A 91 4.63 -5.92 1.52
N GLU A 92 5.03 -5.73 0.26
CA GLU A 92 5.52 -4.46 -0.26
C GLU A 92 4.47 -3.35 -0.16
N LEU A 93 3.23 -3.65 -0.53
CA LEU A 93 2.13 -2.68 -0.47
C LEU A 93 1.85 -2.26 0.98
N SER A 94 1.87 -3.20 1.92
CA SER A 94 1.66 -2.90 3.35
C SER A 94 2.76 -2.00 3.92
N VAL A 95 4.03 -2.30 3.61
CA VAL A 95 5.17 -1.48 4.03
C VAL A 95 5.10 -0.08 3.41
N LYS A 96 4.78 0.00 2.11
CA LYS A 96 4.63 1.27 1.41
C LYS A 96 3.55 2.14 2.04
N VAL A 97 2.37 1.60 2.30
CA VAL A 97 1.25 2.34 2.91
C VAL A 97 1.64 2.87 4.29
N ALA A 98 2.32 2.07 5.11
CA ALA A 98 2.79 2.50 6.42
C ALA A 98 3.81 3.66 6.32
N ASN A 99 4.79 3.54 5.42
CA ASN A 99 5.80 4.57 5.21
C ASN A 99 5.20 5.87 4.68
N ASP A 100 4.39 5.79 3.62
CA ASP A 100 3.74 6.94 2.99
C ASP A 100 2.81 7.65 3.99
N ALA A 101 2.08 6.91 4.83
CA ALA A 101 1.18 7.50 5.82
C ALA A 101 1.93 8.23 6.96
N ALA A 102 3.16 7.79 7.28
CA ALA A 102 4.00 8.39 8.31
C ALA A 102 4.78 9.62 7.81
N GLU A 103 4.98 9.76 6.50
CA GLU A 103 5.79 10.82 5.89
C GLU A 103 5.29 12.25 6.20
N PRO A 104 3.98 12.58 6.12
CA PRO A 104 3.49 13.92 6.44
C PRO A 104 3.75 14.31 7.90
N LEU A 105 3.58 13.35 8.82
CA LEU A 105 3.83 13.55 10.25
C LEU A 105 5.32 13.75 10.55
N THR A 106 6.16 12.94 9.92
CA THR A 106 7.63 13.03 10.08
C THR A 106 8.17 14.34 9.51
N SER A 107 7.63 14.78 8.36
CA SER A 107 7.96 16.07 7.76
C SER A 107 7.57 17.24 8.66
N ARG A 108 6.39 17.19 9.30
CA ARG A 108 6.00 18.19 10.30
C ARG A 108 6.97 18.25 11.47
N MET A 109 7.38 17.10 11.98
CA MET A 109 8.29 17.03 13.12
C MET A 109 9.66 17.64 12.79
N ASN A 110 10.18 17.34 11.60
CA ASN A 110 11.44 17.90 11.10
C ASN A 110 11.34 19.41 10.88
N GLU A 111 10.22 19.90 10.32
CA GLU A 111 10.04 21.33 10.12
C GLU A 111 9.98 22.09 11.45
N VAL A 112 9.25 21.58 12.44
CA VAL A 112 9.22 22.17 13.78
C VAL A 112 10.61 22.18 14.40
N ALA A 113 11.37 21.07 14.31
CA ALA A 113 12.75 21.00 14.80
C ALA A 113 13.67 22.04 14.13
N SER A 114 13.53 22.22 12.81
CA SER A 114 14.30 23.22 12.05
C SER A 114 13.96 24.66 12.41
N ARG A 115 12.68 24.95 12.70
CA ARG A 115 12.25 26.28 13.18
C ARG A 115 12.82 26.55 14.57
N PHE A 116 12.81 25.56 15.47
CA PHE A 116 13.40 25.71 16.80
C PHE A 116 14.92 25.95 16.75
N SER A 117 15.65 25.23 15.89
CA SER A 117 17.09 25.45 15.75
C SER A 117 17.45 26.75 15.04
N ALA A 118 16.60 27.26 14.14
CA ALA A 118 16.78 28.56 13.52
C ALA A 118 16.41 29.74 14.45
N SER A 119 15.67 29.48 15.52
CA SER A 119 15.23 30.47 16.51
C SER A 119 16.11 30.52 17.77
N ALA A 120 17.08 29.62 17.89
CA ALA A 120 18.05 29.52 19.00
C ALA A 120 19.39 30.14 18.62
#